data_AF-A0A9D9AEN0-F1
#
_entry.id   AF-A0A9D9AEN0-F1
#
_cell.length_a   1.000
_cell.length_b   1.000
_cell.length_c   1.000
_cell.angle_alpha   90.00
_cell.angle_beta   90.00
_cell.angle_gamma   90.00
#
_symmetry.space_group_name_H-M   'P 1'
#
loop_
_entity.id
_entity.type
_entity.pdbx_description
1 polymer ?
#
loop_
_entity_poly.entity_id
_entity_poly.type
_entity_poly.pdbx_seq_one_letter_code
_entity_poly.pdbx_strand_id
1 'polypeptide(L)'
;MADLPSTYEQRGVWAGFKTANMNFGRLRLDNGSSDPKDWMLLIPGFSGKKEASMVLPLTQVKSAFGNLADDDIEFVDDIVQAPVCDLKPLISPAEIRASLLKRIPRFGQSLAQRRRDDHPIEAEIDKTVEAQTYLRLVVQLMRLTGEAYGQAQLKKMSVNTYRLLMNASRNDPETAAIQNKFNKVMFEHLASVLECSVEEAMDRLERFAVAIAPAVQVDSADDSLQGWLIRQRNRLGNVLSDIEDRQDELPELFKTVLGDLIFPFQQFLGIAAKELARVERRANNLQSSLKRLDKALAECEEAKLNASLALDGWQPICSLFEAALAAESNEELFKAIDTALKNTPLVPREVIEDLENELTNWRAFSSRQRKLVEALEDWRTGKIDTEMAARM
;
A
#
# COMPACT_ATOMS: atom_id res chain seq x y z
N MET A 1 -11.38 -27.98 8.12
CA MET A 1 -10.68 -26.76 8.59
C MET A 1 -10.21 -26.01 7.36
N ALA A 2 -10.79 -24.85 7.02
CA ALA A 2 -10.22 -24.07 5.92
C ALA A 2 -9.05 -23.24 6.45
N ASP A 3 -7.89 -23.44 5.84
CA ASP A 3 -6.62 -22.87 6.25
C ASP A 3 -6.56 -21.36 5.99
N LEU A 4 -5.94 -20.62 6.91
CA LEU A 4 -5.48 -19.26 6.65
C LEU A 4 -4.55 -19.28 5.42
N PRO A 5 -4.49 -18.21 4.61
CA PRO A 5 -3.49 -18.15 3.54
C PRO A 5 -2.11 -18.38 4.16
N SER A 6 -1.32 -19.25 3.53
CA SER A 6 0.03 -19.54 4.03
C SER A 6 0.98 -18.39 3.69
N THR A 7 0.75 -17.74 2.53
CA THR A 7 1.58 -16.64 2.03
C THR A 7 0.73 -15.47 1.50
N TYR A 8 1.36 -14.31 1.27
CA TYR A 8 0.71 -13.15 0.65
C TYR A 8 0.23 -13.42 -0.79
N GLU A 9 0.94 -14.24 -1.56
CA GLU A 9 0.55 -14.64 -2.92
C GLU A 9 -0.79 -15.39 -2.91
N GLN A 10 -0.97 -16.29 -1.94
CA GLN A 10 -2.22 -17.04 -1.79
C GLN A 10 -3.39 -16.12 -1.41
N ARG A 11 -3.13 -15.10 -0.59
CA ARG A 11 -4.12 -14.07 -0.21
C ARG A 11 -4.53 -13.20 -1.40
N GLY A 12 -3.59 -12.89 -2.29
CA GLY A 12 -3.77 -11.95 -3.38
C GLY A 12 -3.76 -10.49 -2.95
N VAL A 13 -3.71 -9.60 -3.93
CA VAL A 13 -3.57 -8.15 -3.77
C VAL A 13 -4.84 -7.44 -4.21
N TRP A 14 -5.28 -6.45 -3.43
CA TRP A 14 -6.49 -5.70 -3.73
C TRP A 14 -6.39 -4.97 -5.07
N ALA A 15 -7.43 -5.12 -5.90
CA ALA A 15 -7.42 -4.69 -7.30
C ALA A 15 -7.95 -3.26 -7.53
N GLY A 16 -8.67 -2.68 -6.56
CA GLY A 16 -9.17 -1.31 -6.68
C GLY A 16 -10.34 -1.10 -7.63
N PHE A 17 -11.14 -2.14 -7.92
CA PHE A 17 -12.32 -2.00 -8.78
C PHE A 17 -13.32 -0.97 -8.23
N LYS A 18 -13.86 -0.13 -9.11
CA LYS A 18 -14.92 0.84 -8.78
C LYS A 18 -16.33 0.23 -8.87
N THR A 19 -16.48 -0.86 -9.59
CA THR A 19 -17.73 -1.63 -9.68
C THR A 19 -18.09 -2.16 -8.29
N ALA A 20 -19.25 -1.78 -7.77
CA ALA A 20 -19.63 -1.98 -6.37
C ALA A 20 -19.49 -3.43 -5.87
N ASN A 21 -19.83 -4.41 -6.70
CA ASN A 21 -19.75 -5.83 -6.35
C ASN A 21 -18.32 -6.42 -6.42
N MET A 22 -17.34 -5.64 -6.88
CA MET A 22 -15.94 -6.05 -7.07
C MET A 22 -14.97 -5.20 -6.27
N ASN A 23 -15.47 -4.23 -5.50
CA ASN A 23 -14.66 -3.25 -4.76
C ASN A 23 -13.69 -3.89 -3.74
N PHE A 24 -13.95 -5.10 -3.26
CA PHE A 24 -13.05 -5.88 -2.39
C PHE A 24 -12.30 -6.99 -3.14
N GLY A 25 -12.36 -6.96 -4.47
CA GLY A 25 -11.73 -7.95 -5.34
C GLY A 25 -10.22 -7.98 -5.19
N ARG A 26 -9.65 -9.19 -5.19
CA ARG A 26 -8.20 -9.42 -5.08
C ARG A 26 -7.67 -10.18 -6.29
N LEU A 27 -6.53 -9.75 -6.82
CA LEU A 27 -5.81 -10.43 -7.88
C LEU A 27 -4.74 -11.35 -7.30
N ARG A 28 -4.59 -12.53 -7.89
CA ARG A 28 -3.45 -13.43 -7.65
C ARG A 28 -3.13 -14.21 -8.92
N LEU A 29 -1.93 -14.78 -8.99
CA LEU A 29 -1.60 -15.76 -10.02
C LEU A 29 -2.27 -17.10 -9.71
N ASP A 30 -2.62 -17.83 -10.77
CA ASP A 30 -3.04 -19.22 -10.65
C ASP A 30 -1.82 -20.11 -10.40
N ASN A 31 -1.69 -20.58 -9.15
CA ASN A 31 -0.63 -21.50 -8.75
C ASN A 31 -0.69 -22.86 -9.49
N GLY A 32 -1.81 -23.18 -10.14
CA GLY A 32 -1.99 -24.40 -10.92
C GLY A 32 -1.65 -24.25 -12.41
N SER A 33 -1.45 -23.02 -12.90
CA SER A 33 -1.15 -22.77 -14.30
C SER A 33 0.36 -22.71 -14.57
N SER A 34 0.75 -23.19 -15.74
CA SER A 34 2.10 -22.99 -16.29
C SER A 34 2.26 -21.62 -16.96
N ASP A 35 1.17 -20.88 -17.18
CA ASP A 35 1.21 -19.54 -17.77
C ASP A 35 1.44 -18.47 -16.69
N PRO A 36 2.53 -17.70 -16.74
CA PRO A 36 2.78 -16.59 -15.81
C PRO A 36 1.77 -15.43 -15.92
N LYS A 37 0.81 -15.49 -16.86
CA LYS A 37 -0.25 -14.51 -17.06
C LYS A 37 -1.65 -14.97 -16.66
N ASP A 38 -1.78 -16.15 -16.08
CA ASP A 38 -3.07 -16.64 -15.60
C ASP A 38 -3.44 -15.99 -14.27
N TRP A 39 -3.86 -14.73 -14.37
CA TRP A 39 -4.40 -13.96 -13.26
C TRP A 39 -5.80 -14.44 -12.92
N MET A 40 -6.04 -14.63 -11.62
CA MET A 40 -7.34 -14.93 -11.05
C MET A 40 -7.82 -13.74 -10.22
N LEU A 41 -9.07 -13.36 -10.45
CA LEU A 41 -9.80 -12.42 -9.60
C LEU A 41 -10.61 -13.20 -8.56
N LEU A 42 -10.38 -12.86 -7.29
CA LEU A 42 -11.11 -13.32 -6.13
C LEU A 42 -12.11 -12.23 -5.71
N ILE A 43 -13.40 -12.50 -5.80
CA ILE A 43 -14.43 -11.55 -5.37
C ILE A 43 -15.12 -12.10 -4.11
N PRO A 44 -14.82 -11.57 -2.92
CA PRO A 44 -15.43 -12.02 -1.68
C PRO A 44 -16.95 -11.77 -1.71
N GLY A 45 -17.73 -12.72 -1.20
CA GLY A 45 -19.19 -12.57 -1.02
C GLY A 45 -20.04 -12.49 -2.30
N PHE A 46 -19.47 -12.71 -3.49
CA PHE A 46 -20.17 -12.53 -4.77
C PHE A 46 -21.06 -13.72 -5.19
N SER A 47 -20.79 -14.93 -4.72
CA SER A 47 -21.40 -16.17 -5.23
C SER A 47 -22.89 -16.37 -4.89
N GLY A 48 -23.63 -15.35 -4.45
CA GLY A 48 -25.01 -15.46 -3.94
C GLY A 48 -25.11 -16.24 -2.61
N LYS A 49 -24.06 -16.99 -2.25
CA LYS A 49 -23.82 -17.56 -0.93
C LYS A 49 -22.86 -16.66 -0.18
N LYS A 50 -23.21 -16.37 1.07
CA LYS A 50 -22.47 -15.47 1.95
C LYS A 50 -21.02 -15.94 2.22
N GLU A 51 -20.67 -17.19 1.88
CA GLU A 51 -19.36 -17.85 2.15
C GLU A 51 -18.34 -17.92 1.02
N ALA A 52 -18.74 -17.87 -0.25
CA ALA A 52 -17.83 -18.23 -1.33
C ALA A 52 -17.32 -17.00 -2.09
N SER A 53 -16.00 -16.81 -2.04
CA SER A 53 -15.30 -15.95 -2.99
C SER A 53 -15.48 -16.53 -4.38
N MET A 54 -16.05 -15.75 -5.30
CA MET A 54 -16.03 -16.11 -6.71
C MET A 54 -14.58 -16.02 -7.18
N VAL A 55 -14.06 -17.10 -7.76
CA VAL A 55 -12.75 -17.10 -8.40
C VAL A 55 -12.99 -17.17 -9.90
N LEU A 56 -12.51 -16.17 -10.64
CA LEU A 56 -12.61 -16.16 -12.09
C LEU A 56 -11.28 -15.77 -12.73
N PRO A 57 -10.93 -16.33 -13.90
CA PRO A 57 -9.84 -15.83 -14.70
C PRO A 57 -10.07 -14.35 -15.03
N LEU A 58 -9.03 -13.53 -14.91
CA LEU A 58 -9.09 -12.09 -15.17
C LEU A 58 -9.57 -11.79 -16.61
N THR A 59 -9.17 -12.63 -17.55
CA THR A 59 -9.58 -12.57 -18.96
C THR A 59 -11.08 -12.76 -19.17
N GLN A 60 -11.77 -13.41 -18.23
CA GLN A 60 -13.21 -13.67 -18.29
C GLN A 60 -14.05 -12.63 -17.55
N VAL A 61 -13.44 -11.68 -16.84
CA VAL A 61 -14.14 -10.66 -16.04
C VAL A 61 -15.09 -9.85 -16.91
N LYS A 62 -14.65 -9.40 -18.09
CA LYS A 62 -15.48 -8.61 -19.01
C LYS A 62 -16.69 -9.36 -19.54
N SER A 63 -16.53 -10.65 -19.82
CA SER A 63 -17.64 -11.50 -20.28
C SER A 63 -18.58 -11.93 -19.15
N ALA A 64 -18.07 -12.07 -17.93
CA ALA A 64 -18.85 -12.50 -16.77
C ALA A 64 -19.68 -11.36 -16.17
N PHE A 65 -19.23 -10.11 -16.32
CA PHE A 65 -19.87 -8.93 -15.77
C PHE A 65 -20.32 -7.96 -16.87
N GLY A 66 -21.62 -7.90 -17.14
CA GLY A 66 -22.17 -7.05 -18.20
C GLY A 66 -22.14 -5.55 -17.93
N ASN A 67 -21.91 -5.13 -16.67
CA ASN A 67 -21.98 -3.73 -16.21
C ASN A 67 -20.72 -3.31 -15.44
N LEU A 68 -19.53 -3.56 -16.00
CA LEU A 68 -18.29 -3.02 -15.43
C LEU A 68 -18.19 -1.51 -15.70
N ALA A 69 -17.64 -0.78 -14.73
CA ALA A 69 -17.25 0.61 -14.97
C ALA A 69 -16.17 0.67 -16.07
N ASP A 70 -16.20 1.70 -16.91
CA ASP A 70 -15.20 1.89 -17.98
C ASP A 70 -13.75 1.83 -17.43
N ASP A 71 -13.50 2.45 -16.28
CA ASP A 71 -12.19 2.44 -15.61
C ASP A 71 -11.74 1.04 -15.19
N ASP A 72 -12.68 0.14 -14.87
CA ASP A 72 -12.42 -1.24 -14.50
C ASP A 72 -12.15 -2.11 -15.75
N ILE A 73 -12.78 -1.78 -16.87
CA ILE A 73 -12.52 -2.43 -18.16
C ILE A 73 -11.09 -2.11 -18.61
N GLU A 74 -10.69 -0.83 -18.51
CA GLU A 74 -9.33 -0.38 -18.79
C GLU A 74 -8.33 -1.04 -17.82
N PHE A 75 -8.69 -1.20 -16.53
CA PHE A 75 -7.87 -1.95 -15.56
C PHE A 75 -7.55 -3.36 -15.98
N VAL A 76 -8.58 -4.10 -16.39
CA VAL A 76 -8.42 -5.49 -16.80
C VAL A 76 -7.51 -5.56 -18.03
N ASP A 77 -7.64 -4.64 -18.98
CA ASP A 77 -6.76 -4.59 -20.16
C ASP A 77 -5.31 -4.29 -19.79
N ASP A 78 -5.06 -3.29 -18.93
CA ASP A 78 -3.71 -2.91 -18.51
C ASP A 78 -2.96 -4.11 -17.91
N ILE A 79 -3.62 -4.86 -17.02
CA ILE A 79 -3.01 -6.01 -16.34
C ILE A 79 -2.80 -7.19 -17.29
N VAL A 80 -3.77 -7.49 -18.16
CA VAL A 80 -3.66 -8.60 -19.12
C VAL A 80 -2.59 -8.32 -20.19
N GLN A 81 -2.46 -7.06 -20.61
CA GLN A 81 -1.50 -6.65 -21.64
C GLN A 81 -0.10 -6.38 -21.10
N ALA A 82 0.09 -6.30 -19.77
CA ALA A 82 1.39 -6.07 -19.15
C ALA A 82 2.44 -7.09 -19.65
N PRO A 83 3.67 -6.64 -20.01
CA PRO A 83 4.73 -7.54 -20.48
C PRO A 83 5.12 -8.57 -19.40
N VAL A 84 5.34 -9.83 -19.81
CA VAL A 84 5.65 -10.97 -18.92
C VAL A 84 7.00 -10.79 -18.18
N CYS A 85 7.92 -10.01 -18.76
CA CYS A 85 9.33 -10.04 -18.41
C CYS A 85 9.70 -9.44 -17.05
N ASP A 86 8.75 -8.83 -16.33
CA ASP A 86 8.96 -8.22 -15.01
C ASP A 86 8.16 -8.90 -13.88
N LEU A 87 7.42 -9.99 -14.19
CA LEU A 87 6.53 -10.62 -13.21
C LEU A 87 7.31 -11.46 -12.19
N LYS A 88 7.58 -10.84 -11.03
CA LYS A 88 7.78 -11.58 -9.78
C LYS A 88 6.53 -12.45 -9.51
N PRO A 89 6.65 -13.58 -8.79
CA PRO A 89 5.51 -14.45 -8.46
C PRO A 89 4.39 -13.74 -7.66
N LEU A 90 4.65 -12.53 -7.18
CA LEU A 90 3.71 -11.65 -6.50
C LEU A 90 3.66 -10.30 -7.24
N ILE A 91 2.50 -9.92 -7.77
CA ILE A 91 2.25 -8.50 -8.10
C ILE A 91 2.19 -7.72 -6.79
N SER A 92 2.95 -6.65 -6.68
CA SER A 92 2.96 -5.84 -5.48
C SER A 92 1.74 -4.90 -5.43
N PRO A 93 1.21 -4.58 -4.24
CA PRO A 93 0.20 -3.53 -4.07
C PRO A 93 0.65 -2.18 -4.66
N ALA A 94 1.95 -1.91 -4.65
CA ALA A 94 2.53 -0.72 -5.27
C ALA A 94 2.36 -0.69 -6.79
N GLU A 95 2.49 -1.82 -7.49
CA GLU A 95 2.32 -1.92 -8.95
C GLU A 95 0.85 -1.77 -9.35
N ILE A 96 -0.07 -2.39 -8.59
CA ILE A 96 -1.51 -2.19 -8.80
C ILE A 96 -1.88 -0.72 -8.56
N ARG A 97 -1.41 -0.13 -7.46
CA ARG A 97 -1.60 1.30 -7.17
C ARG A 97 -1.06 2.17 -8.30
N ALA A 98 0.15 1.93 -8.78
CA ALA A 98 0.74 2.69 -9.88
C ALA A 98 -0.10 2.60 -11.17
N SER A 99 -0.70 1.44 -11.44
CA SER A 99 -1.62 1.25 -12.57
C SER A 99 -2.92 2.04 -12.39
N LEU A 100 -3.48 2.04 -11.17
CA LEU A 100 -4.66 2.86 -10.83
C LEU A 100 -4.39 4.36 -10.95
N LEU A 101 -3.21 4.83 -10.49
CA LEU A 101 -2.82 6.24 -10.53
C LEU A 101 -2.53 6.77 -11.94
N LYS A 102 -2.17 5.90 -12.89
CA LYS A 102 -1.97 6.29 -14.30
C LYS A 102 -3.27 6.67 -15.01
N ARG A 103 -4.42 6.34 -14.44
CA ARG A 103 -5.73 6.61 -15.07
C ARG A 103 -6.09 8.08 -14.90
N ILE A 104 -6.04 8.80 -16.01
CA ILE A 104 -6.41 10.21 -16.09
C ILE A 104 -7.95 10.29 -16.20
N PRO A 105 -8.65 11.10 -15.39
CA PRO A 105 -10.08 11.31 -15.57
C PRO A 105 -10.37 11.89 -16.96
N ARG A 106 -11.34 11.29 -17.67
CA ARG A 106 -11.70 11.69 -19.05
C ARG A 106 -12.09 13.17 -19.11
N PHE A 107 -11.74 13.81 -20.24
CA PHE A 107 -12.13 15.19 -20.55
C PHE A 107 -13.67 15.36 -20.45
N GLY A 108 -14.14 16.37 -19.71
CA GLY A 108 -15.57 16.68 -19.55
C GLY A 108 -16.19 16.35 -18.18
N GLN A 109 -15.45 15.71 -17.26
CA GLN A 109 -15.94 15.49 -15.90
C GLN A 109 -15.93 16.77 -15.05
N SER A 110 -16.98 16.96 -14.25
CA SER A 110 -17.09 18.09 -13.32
C SER A 110 -16.02 18.05 -12.21
N LEU A 111 -15.68 19.20 -11.63
CA LEU A 111 -14.77 19.31 -10.47
C LEU A 111 -15.19 18.44 -9.28
N ALA A 112 -16.49 18.16 -9.13
CA ALA A 112 -17.01 17.27 -8.08
C ALA A 112 -16.81 15.78 -8.41
N GLN A 113 -16.76 15.40 -9.69
CA GLN A 113 -16.40 14.04 -10.13
C GLN A 113 -14.89 13.81 -10.05
N ARG A 114 -14.08 14.82 -10.40
CA ARG A 114 -12.62 14.78 -10.20
C ARG A 114 -12.19 14.65 -8.74
N ARG A 115 -13.01 15.11 -7.79
CA ARG A 115 -12.80 14.92 -6.34
C ARG A 115 -13.24 13.56 -5.81
N ARG A 116 -13.98 12.78 -6.60
CA ARG A 116 -14.27 11.36 -6.28
C ARG A 116 -13.18 10.43 -6.82
N ASP A 117 -12.46 10.89 -7.84
CA ASP A 117 -11.29 10.23 -8.38
C ASP A 117 -10.03 10.82 -7.70
N ASP A 118 -9.71 10.38 -6.48
CA ASP A 118 -8.56 10.89 -5.69
C ASP A 118 -7.18 10.67 -6.38
N HIS A 119 -7.14 9.86 -7.45
CA HIS A 119 -5.92 9.39 -8.10
C HIS A 119 -4.99 10.49 -8.67
N PRO A 120 -5.46 11.54 -9.37
CA PRO A 120 -4.56 12.56 -9.92
C PRO A 120 -3.90 13.42 -8.83
N ILE A 121 -4.63 13.72 -7.76
CA ILE A 121 -4.12 14.48 -6.61
C ILE A 121 -3.09 13.62 -5.87
N GLU A 122 -3.41 12.35 -5.63
CA GLU A 122 -2.47 11.41 -5.01
C GLU A 122 -1.18 11.23 -5.82
N ALA A 123 -1.27 11.16 -7.15
CA ALA A 123 -0.11 11.04 -8.03
C ALA A 123 0.79 12.29 -7.99
N GLU A 124 0.20 13.49 -7.89
CA GLU A 124 0.95 14.74 -7.74
C GLU A 124 1.64 14.84 -6.37
N ILE A 125 0.95 14.43 -5.30
CA ILE A 125 1.54 14.33 -3.96
C ILE A 125 2.70 13.35 -3.97
N ASP A 126 2.54 12.15 -4.56
CA ASP A 126 3.58 11.12 -4.58
C ASP A 126 4.84 11.60 -5.32
N LYS A 127 4.69 12.29 -6.46
CA LYS A 127 5.82 12.94 -7.16
C LYS A 127 6.48 14.03 -6.33
N THR A 128 5.68 14.82 -5.61
CA THR A 128 6.20 15.88 -4.74
C THR A 128 7.00 15.29 -3.59
N VAL A 129 6.48 14.25 -2.94
CA VAL A 129 7.17 13.53 -1.85
C VAL A 129 8.47 12.92 -2.35
N GLU A 130 8.47 12.26 -3.51
CA GLU A 130 9.68 11.70 -4.13
C GLU A 130 10.76 12.77 -4.37
N ALA A 131 10.39 13.89 -4.99
CA ALA A 131 11.30 14.99 -5.24
C ALA A 131 11.87 15.60 -3.94
N GLN A 132 11.04 15.75 -2.90
CA GLN A 132 11.48 16.28 -1.61
C GLN A 132 12.34 15.27 -0.84
N THR A 133 12.05 13.97 -0.95
CA THR A 133 12.88 12.90 -0.38
C THR A 133 14.27 12.89 -1.03
N TYR A 134 14.35 12.99 -2.36
CA TYR A 134 15.61 13.12 -3.07
C TYR A 134 16.38 14.37 -2.62
N LEU A 135 15.71 15.52 -2.51
CA LEU A 135 16.30 16.77 -2.02
C LEU A 135 16.87 16.62 -0.60
N ARG A 136 16.15 15.94 0.29
CA ARG A 136 16.60 15.65 1.66
C ARG A 136 17.86 14.80 1.66
N LEU A 137 17.92 13.75 0.83
CA LEU A 137 19.11 12.90 0.70
C LEU A 137 20.31 13.68 0.16
N VAL A 138 20.11 14.52 -0.86
CA VAL A 138 21.16 15.39 -1.40
C VAL A 138 21.73 16.30 -0.30
N VAL A 139 20.88 16.92 0.51
CA VAL A 139 21.32 17.80 1.60
C VAL A 139 22.06 17.02 2.69
N GLN A 140 21.59 15.82 3.05
CA GLN A 140 22.31 14.94 3.97
C GLN A 140 23.70 14.57 3.43
N LEU A 141 23.78 14.24 2.14
CA LEU A 141 25.04 13.91 1.47
C LEU A 141 25.98 15.12 1.37
N MET A 142 25.46 16.32 1.14
CA MET A 142 26.24 17.56 1.21
C MET A 142 26.83 17.77 2.61
N ARG A 143 26.06 17.51 3.67
CA ARG A 143 26.58 17.60 5.05
C ARG A 143 27.72 16.61 5.29
N LEU A 144 27.53 15.35 4.87
CA LEU A 144 28.55 14.30 4.99
C LEU A 144 29.82 14.66 4.20
N THR A 145 29.66 15.18 2.99
CA THR A 145 30.77 15.68 2.15
C THR A 145 31.48 16.86 2.83
N GLY A 146 30.72 17.79 3.40
CA GLY A 146 31.25 18.92 4.15
C GLY A 146 32.05 18.51 5.38
N GLU A 147 31.65 17.43 6.05
CA GLU A 147 32.40 16.82 7.15
C GLU A 147 33.68 16.15 6.67
N ALA A 148 33.62 15.39 5.57
CA ALA A 148 34.78 14.68 5.01
C ALA A 148 35.89 15.63 4.51
N TYR A 149 35.52 16.74 3.86
CA TYR A 149 36.48 17.69 3.28
C TYR A 149 36.66 18.99 4.09
N GLY A 150 36.08 19.09 5.29
CA GLY A 150 36.21 20.28 6.14
C GLY A 150 35.52 21.55 5.59
N GLN A 151 34.51 21.41 4.73
CA GLN A 151 33.79 22.55 4.15
C GLN A 151 32.62 22.98 5.04
N ALA A 152 32.84 24.05 5.83
CA ALA A 152 31.86 24.55 6.80
C ALA A 152 30.50 24.95 6.19
N GLN A 153 30.49 25.43 4.95
CA GLN A 153 29.27 25.81 4.24
C GLN A 153 28.39 24.60 3.92
N LEU A 154 28.98 23.52 3.41
CA LEU A 154 28.26 22.27 3.12
C LEU A 154 27.79 21.57 4.39
N LYS A 155 28.61 21.58 5.45
CA LYS A 155 28.28 20.99 6.75
C LYS A 155 27.02 21.60 7.39
N LYS A 156 26.76 22.89 7.15
CA LYS A 156 25.59 23.62 7.67
C LYS A 156 24.43 23.68 6.68
N MET A 157 24.53 23.02 5.52
CA MET A 157 23.50 23.09 4.48
C MET A 157 22.15 22.61 5.03
N SER A 158 21.07 23.32 4.73
CA SER A 158 19.70 22.92 5.08
C SER A 158 18.86 22.75 3.81
N VAL A 159 17.75 22.01 3.90
CA VAL A 159 16.82 21.84 2.77
C VAL A 159 16.31 23.19 2.26
N ASN A 160 15.95 24.10 3.17
CA ASN A 160 15.50 25.44 2.81
C ASN A 160 16.62 26.27 2.15
N THR A 161 17.83 26.23 2.69
CA THR A 161 18.99 26.95 2.11
C THR A 161 19.31 26.44 0.71
N TYR A 162 19.32 25.12 0.53
CA TYR A 162 19.61 24.52 -0.77
C TYR A 162 18.47 24.77 -1.77
N ARG A 163 17.21 24.76 -1.33
CA ARG A 163 16.05 25.13 -2.16
C ARG A 163 16.12 26.58 -2.63
N LEU A 164 16.47 27.52 -1.73
CA LEU A 164 16.70 28.91 -2.10
C LEU A 164 17.83 29.06 -3.12
N LEU A 165 18.93 28.31 -2.94
CA LEU A 165 20.04 28.25 -3.89
C LEU A 165 19.58 27.75 -5.27
N MET A 166 18.79 26.67 -5.33
CA MET A 166 18.24 26.13 -6.58
C MET A 166 17.27 27.07 -7.28
N ASN A 167 16.51 27.86 -6.53
CA ASN A 167 15.58 28.83 -7.11
C ASN A 167 16.32 30.06 -7.64
N ALA A 168 17.32 30.54 -6.90
CA ALA A 168 18.13 31.68 -7.30
C ALA A 168 19.03 31.36 -8.51
N SER A 169 19.59 30.15 -8.60
CA SER A 169 20.43 29.72 -9.72
C SER A 169 19.73 29.71 -11.08
N ARG A 170 18.39 29.65 -11.11
CA ARG A 170 17.63 29.75 -12.38
C ARG A 170 17.77 31.11 -13.05
N ASN A 171 17.99 32.16 -12.25
CA ASN A 171 17.97 33.55 -12.71
C ASN A 171 19.34 34.24 -12.55
N ASP A 172 20.26 33.68 -11.76
CA ASP A 172 21.58 34.24 -11.49
C ASP A 172 22.71 33.25 -11.87
N PRO A 173 23.54 33.58 -12.88
CA PRO A 173 24.68 32.77 -13.29
C PRO A 173 25.73 32.53 -12.20
N GLU A 174 25.95 33.50 -11.30
CA GLU A 174 26.93 33.34 -10.22
C GLU A 174 26.45 32.31 -9.19
N THR A 175 25.18 32.40 -8.79
CA THR A 175 24.54 31.40 -7.93
C THR A 175 24.50 30.01 -8.59
N ALA A 176 24.28 29.95 -9.91
CA ALA A 176 24.34 28.69 -10.66
C ALA A 176 25.74 28.05 -10.62
N ALA A 177 26.80 28.85 -10.76
CA ALA A 177 28.18 28.37 -10.63
C ALA A 177 28.46 27.80 -9.24
N ILE A 178 27.97 28.45 -8.18
CA ILE A 178 28.09 27.98 -6.79
C ILE A 178 27.35 26.64 -6.60
N GLN A 179 26.11 26.55 -7.07
CA GLN A 179 25.32 25.31 -6.99
C GLN A 179 26.01 24.16 -7.73
N ASN A 180 26.46 24.40 -8.96
CA ASN A 180 27.15 23.39 -9.76
C ASN A 180 28.45 22.92 -9.10
N LYS A 181 29.20 23.84 -8.47
CA LYS A 181 30.39 23.48 -7.68
C LYS A 181 30.05 22.57 -6.51
N PHE A 182 29.00 22.89 -5.75
CA PHE A 182 28.55 22.05 -4.63
C PHE A 182 28.09 20.67 -5.09
N ASN A 183 27.27 20.61 -6.14
CA ASN A 183 26.80 19.35 -6.72
C ASN A 183 27.96 18.50 -7.22
N LYS A 184 28.92 19.10 -7.92
CA LYS A 184 30.11 18.41 -8.42
C LYS A 184 30.90 17.76 -7.28
N VAL A 185 31.28 18.54 -6.26
CA VAL A 185 32.06 18.03 -5.12
C VAL A 185 31.31 16.92 -4.39
N MET A 186 29.99 17.08 -4.24
CA MET A 186 29.13 16.12 -3.55
C MET A 186 29.01 14.79 -4.31
N PHE A 187 28.76 14.83 -5.62
CA PHE A 187 28.64 13.60 -6.40
C PHE A 187 30.01 12.95 -6.70
N GLU A 188 31.10 13.72 -6.81
CA GLU A 188 32.47 13.17 -6.85
C GLU A 188 32.80 12.42 -5.55
N HIS A 189 32.39 12.96 -4.39
CA HIS A 189 32.53 12.27 -3.12
C HIS A 189 31.73 10.97 -3.08
N LEU A 190 30.46 11.02 -3.49
CA LEU A 190 29.59 9.84 -3.52
C LEU A 190 30.16 8.76 -4.44
N ALA A 191 30.57 9.12 -5.65
CA ALA A 191 31.20 8.22 -6.62
C ALA A 191 32.47 7.58 -6.06
N SER A 192 33.29 8.35 -5.33
CA SER A 192 34.46 7.83 -4.64
C SER A 192 34.11 6.85 -3.52
N VAL A 193 33.02 7.07 -2.78
CA VAL A 193 32.58 6.17 -1.69
C VAL A 193 31.98 4.87 -2.25
N LEU A 194 31.30 4.95 -3.39
CA LEU A 194 30.67 3.82 -4.08
C LEU A 194 31.61 3.09 -5.05
N GLU A 195 32.82 3.63 -5.28
CA GLU A 195 33.80 3.11 -6.23
C GLU A 195 33.22 2.99 -7.66
N CYS A 196 32.42 3.97 -8.08
CA CYS A 196 31.73 3.97 -9.37
C CYS A 196 31.85 5.32 -10.10
N SER A 197 31.17 5.45 -11.25
CA SER A 197 31.10 6.73 -11.97
C SER A 197 30.14 7.71 -11.28
N VAL A 198 30.28 9.01 -11.55
CA VAL A 198 29.36 10.05 -11.04
C VAL A 198 27.93 9.82 -11.50
N GLU A 199 27.74 9.44 -12.77
CA GLU A 199 26.42 9.15 -13.34
C GLU A 199 25.75 7.96 -12.64
N GLU A 200 26.52 6.88 -12.42
CA GLU A 200 26.02 5.70 -11.71
C GLU A 200 25.72 6.00 -10.23
N ALA A 201 26.53 6.84 -9.58
CA ALA A 201 26.28 7.28 -8.22
C ALA A 201 24.98 8.09 -8.10
N MET A 202 24.69 8.95 -9.09
CA MET A 202 23.45 9.71 -9.17
C MET A 202 22.23 8.79 -9.37
N ASP A 203 22.30 7.86 -10.32
CA ASP A 203 21.23 6.87 -10.58
C ASP A 203 20.92 6.05 -9.32
N ARG A 204 21.94 5.55 -8.63
CA ARG A 204 21.76 4.78 -7.39
C ARG A 204 21.12 5.62 -6.27
N LEU A 205 21.48 6.89 -6.15
CA LEU A 205 20.89 7.79 -5.16
C LEU A 205 19.41 8.09 -5.47
N GLU A 206 19.10 8.30 -6.76
CA GLU A 206 17.73 8.50 -7.23
C GLU A 206 16.87 7.26 -6.97
N ARG A 207 17.35 6.07 -7.33
CA ARG A 207 16.69 4.79 -7.04
C ARG A 207 16.47 4.59 -5.53
N PHE A 208 17.44 4.98 -4.71
CA PHE A 208 17.30 4.93 -3.26
C PHE A 208 16.23 5.91 -2.75
N ALA A 209 16.15 7.12 -3.31
CA ALA A 209 15.10 8.08 -3.00
C ALA A 209 13.70 7.55 -3.34
N VAL A 210 13.54 6.97 -4.54
CA VAL A 210 12.29 6.34 -4.99
C VAL A 210 11.88 5.20 -4.05
N ALA A 211 12.83 4.38 -3.63
CA ALA A 211 12.58 3.24 -2.75
C ALA A 211 12.06 3.66 -1.36
N ILE A 212 12.57 4.75 -0.81
CA ILE A 212 12.18 5.20 0.54
C ILE A 212 11.01 6.17 0.54
N ALA A 213 10.76 6.91 -0.55
CA ALA A 213 9.75 7.97 -0.63
C ALA A 213 8.34 7.55 -0.15
N PRO A 214 7.82 6.36 -0.50
CA PRO A 214 6.53 5.86 0.01
C PRO A 214 6.42 5.74 1.53
N ALA A 215 7.55 5.56 2.21
CA ALA A 215 7.65 5.13 3.61
C ALA A 215 8.28 6.19 4.53
N VAL A 216 8.39 7.44 4.07
CA VAL A 216 8.97 8.53 4.86
C VAL A 216 8.01 9.70 4.98
N GLN A 217 8.13 10.42 6.09
CA GLN A 217 7.62 11.77 6.24
C GLN A 217 8.76 12.74 5.96
N VAL A 218 8.58 13.62 4.97
CA VAL A 218 9.65 14.51 4.52
C VAL A 218 9.81 15.71 5.44
N ASP A 219 8.68 16.26 5.89
CA ASP A 219 8.61 17.34 6.87
C ASP A 219 7.67 16.94 8.01
N SER A 220 8.16 17.01 9.24
CA SER A 220 7.35 16.72 10.44
C SER A 220 6.30 17.80 10.72
N ALA A 221 6.46 19.00 10.14
CA ALA A 221 5.52 20.11 10.31
C ALA A 221 4.40 20.13 9.25
N ASP A 222 4.53 19.37 8.17
CA ASP A 222 3.58 19.34 7.06
C ASP A 222 3.10 17.90 6.80
N ASP A 223 1.92 17.59 7.34
CA ASP A 223 1.29 16.27 7.18
C ASP A 223 0.89 15.97 5.72
N SER A 224 0.88 16.97 4.83
CA SER A 224 0.64 16.73 3.40
C SER A 224 1.84 16.11 2.68
N LEU A 225 3.05 16.22 3.25
CA LEU A 225 4.32 15.71 2.68
C LEU A 225 4.72 14.36 3.29
N GLN A 226 3.76 13.45 3.36
CA GLN A 226 3.94 12.07 3.81
C GLN A 226 3.86 11.12 2.62
N GLY A 227 4.74 10.12 2.56
CA GLY A 227 4.64 9.03 1.59
C GLY A 227 3.33 8.25 1.73
N TRP A 228 2.86 7.66 0.63
CA TRP A 228 1.53 7.05 0.59
C TRP A 228 1.34 5.90 1.60
N LEU A 229 2.39 5.14 1.94
CA LEU A 229 2.28 4.09 2.97
C LEU A 229 2.10 4.69 4.37
N ILE A 230 2.76 5.81 4.65
CA ILE A 230 2.57 6.56 5.90
C ILE A 230 1.14 7.10 5.97
N ARG A 231 0.62 7.67 4.88
CA ARG A 231 -0.76 8.16 4.81
C ARG A 231 -1.78 7.04 5.05
N GLN A 232 -1.61 5.88 4.40
CA GLN A 232 -2.48 4.72 4.59
C GLN A 232 -2.41 4.17 6.02
N ARG A 233 -1.21 4.07 6.61
CA ARG A 233 -1.04 3.71 8.01
C ARG A 233 -1.76 4.69 8.95
N ASN A 234 -1.58 5.98 8.73
CA ASN A 234 -2.22 7.04 9.54
C ASN A 234 -3.73 6.96 9.44
N ARG A 235 -4.26 6.80 8.23
CA ARG A 235 -5.69 6.62 8.00
C ARG A 235 -6.25 5.42 8.77
N LEU A 236 -5.58 4.26 8.67
CA LEU A 236 -5.98 3.06 9.38
C LEU A 236 -5.94 3.26 10.91
N GLY A 237 -4.91 3.95 11.43
CA GLY A 237 -4.78 4.27 12.84
C GLY A 237 -5.85 5.25 13.34
N ASN A 238 -6.18 6.28 12.55
CA ASN A 238 -7.23 7.24 12.88
C ASN A 238 -8.60 6.54 12.94
N VAL A 239 -8.93 5.72 11.93
CA VAL A 239 -10.19 4.94 11.94
C VAL A 239 -10.25 4.01 13.14
N LEU A 240 -9.14 3.35 13.50
CA LEU A 240 -9.09 2.52 14.71
C LEU A 240 -9.39 3.35 15.97
N SER A 241 -8.74 4.50 16.13
CA SER A 241 -8.97 5.40 17.27
C SER A 241 -10.42 5.86 17.34
N ASP A 242 -10.99 6.30 16.21
CA ASP A 242 -12.39 6.76 16.16
C ASP A 242 -13.38 5.64 16.50
N ILE A 243 -13.07 4.40 16.10
CA ILE A 243 -13.86 3.21 16.41
C ILE A 243 -13.75 2.86 17.90
N GLU A 244 -12.55 2.87 18.47
CA GLU A 244 -12.30 2.61 19.89
C GLU A 244 -13.01 3.65 20.78
N ASP A 245 -12.95 4.93 20.40
CA ASP A 245 -13.61 6.03 21.12
C ASP A 245 -15.14 5.87 21.14
N ARG A 246 -15.73 5.34 20.05
CA ARG A 246 -17.17 5.10 19.96
C ARG A 246 -17.61 3.74 20.48
N GLN A 247 -16.69 2.84 20.81
CA GLN A 247 -17.03 1.47 21.21
C GLN A 247 -17.98 1.45 22.40
N ASP A 248 -17.81 2.37 23.35
CA ASP A 248 -18.60 2.41 24.58
C ASP A 248 -20.06 2.80 24.37
N GLU A 249 -20.36 3.52 23.28
CA GLU A 249 -21.69 3.99 22.90
C GLU A 249 -22.52 2.91 22.20
N LEU A 250 -21.89 1.81 21.77
CA LEU A 250 -22.56 0.75 21.02
C LEU A 250 -23.26 -0.28 21.91
N PRO A 251 -24.32 -0.94 21.42
CA PRO A 251 -24.92 -2.08 22.13
C PRO A 251 -23.93 -3.25 22.29
N GLU A 252 -24.07 -4.02 23.36
CA GLU A 252 -23.13 -5.08 23.78
C GLU A 252 -22.80 -6.11 22.68
N LEU A 253 -23.80 -6.48 21.87
CA LEU A 253 -23.63 -7.40 20.75
C LEU A 253 -22.65 -6.85 19.70
N PHE A 254 -22.68 -5.53 19.45
CA PHE A 254 -21.78 -4.87 18.52
C PHE A 254 -20.41 -4.60 19.12
N LYS A 255 -20.31 -4.34 20.44
CA LYS A 255 -19.02 -4.25 21.13
C LYS A 255 -18.18 -5.52 20.94
N THR A 256 -18.84 -6.68 21.00
CA THR A 256 -18.18 -7.98 20.80
C THR A 256 -17.64 -8.12 19.38
N VAL A 257 -18.46 -7.82 18.36
CA VAL A 257 -18.08 -7.89 16.94
C VAL A 257 -17.00 -6.86 16.60
N LEU A 258 -17.09 -5.67 17.18
CA LEU A 258 -16.11 -4.61 17.00
C LEU A 258 -14.77 -4.96 17.64
N GLY A 259 -14.78 -5.56 18.85
CA GLY A 259 -13.57 -6.09 19.49
C GLY A 259 -12.85 -7.11 18.62
N ASP A 260 -13.61 -7.95 17.91
CA ASP A 260 -13.04 -8.90 16.95
C ASP A 260 -12.42 -8.21 15.72
N LEU A 261 -12.92 -7.04 15.31
CA LEU A 261 -12.35 -6.21 14.25
C LEU A 261 -11.15 -5.37 14.72
N ILE A 262 -11.12 -4.93 15.97
CA ILE A 262 -9.99 -4.15 16.51
C ILE A 262 -8.68 -4.97 16.43
N PHE A 263 -8.75 -6.27 16.70
CA PHE A 263 -7.61 -7.18 16.62
C PHE A 263 -6.86 -7.13 15.26
N PRO A 264 -7.50 -7.39 14.10
CA PRO A 264 -6.81 -7.31 12.81
C PRO A 264 -6.32 -5.89 12.50
N PHE A 265 -7.03 -4.82 12.87
CA PHE A 265 -6.53 -3.45 12.70
C PHE A 265 -5.18 -3.26 13.41
N GLN A 266 -5.11 -3.59 14.70
CA GLN A 266 -3.92 -3.44 15.52
C GLN A 266 -2.75 -4.30 14.99
N GLN A 267 -3.04 -5.53 14.58
CA GLN A 267 -2.04 -6.46 14.03
C GLN A 267 -1.42 -5.93 12.73
N PHE A 268 -2.24 -5.53 11.76
CA PHE A 268 -1.74 -4.98 10.49
C PHE A 268 -1.04 -3.64 10.67
N LEU A 269 -1.52 -2.79 11.58
CA LEU A 269 -0.82 -1.55 11.97
C LEU A 269 0.56 -1.85 12.57
N GLY A 270 0.66 -2.85 13.45
CA GLY A 270 1.92 -3.27 14.06
C GLY A 270 2.95 -3.74 13.02
N ILE A 271 2.52 -4.61 12.09
CA ILE A 271 3.36 -5.10 10.98
C ILE A 271 3.82 -3.92 10.11
N ALA A 272 2.89 -3.06 9.67
CA ALA A 272 3.21 -1.92 8.84
C ALA A 272 4.17 -0.95 9.54
N ALA A 273 3.92 -0.62 10.82
CA ALA A 273 4.78 0.28 11.59
C ALA A 273 6.21 -0.26 11.74
N LYS A 274 6.36 -1.57 12.00
CA LYS A 274 7.68 -2.24 12.09
C LYS A 274 8.46 -2.11 10.79
N GLU A 275 7.82 -2.39 9.66
CA GLU A 275 8.47 -2.35 8.35
C GLU A 275 8.77 -0.91 7.90
N LEU A 276 7.86 0.04 8.13
CA LEU A 276 8.10 1.46 7.86
C LEU A 276 9.27 2.02 8.70
N ALA A 277 9.36 1.63 9.97
CA ALA A 277 10.49 1.99 10.83
C ALA A 277 11.84 1.38 10.37
N ARG A 278 11.83 0.25 9.64
CA ARG A 278 13.06 -0.26 9.00
C ARG A 278 13.52 0.67 7.89
N VAL A 279 12.62 1.12 7.03
CA VAL A 279 12.92 2.06 5.94
C VAL A 279 13.40 3.41 6.50
N GLU A 280 12.68 3.96 7.47
CA GLU A 280 13.03 5.25 8.07
C GLU A 280 14.41 5.22 8.75
N ARG A 281 14.76 4.14 9.47
CA ARG A 281 16.10 3.99 10.06
C ARG A 281 17.21 4.01 9.00
N ARG A 282 16.98 3.40 7.83
CA ARG A 282 17.94 3.41 6.70
C ARG A 282 18.05 4.79 6.06
N ALA A 283 16.95 5.50 5.92
CA ALA A 283 16.92 6.88 5.43
C ALA A 283 17.64 7.86 6.38
N ASN A 284 17.49 7.67 7.69
CA ASN A 284 18.12 8.54 8.70
C ASN A 284 19.60 8.24 8.92
N ASN A 285 20.08 7.03 8.60
CA ASN A 285 21.48 6.65 8.74
C ASN A 285 22.19 6.53 7.37
N LEU A 286 22.10 7.58 6.56
CA LEU A 286 22.62 7.62 5.20
C LEU A 286 24.10 7.24 5.12
N GLN A 287 24.96 7.72 6.04
CA GLN A 287 26.38 7.41 6.02
C GLN A 287 26.67 5.89 6.08
N SER A 288 25.92 5.16 6.91
CA SER A 288 26.04 3.70 6.99
C SER A 288 25.46 3.00 5.75
N SER A 289 24.37 3.54 5.21
CA SER A 289 23.68 3.02 4.02
C SER A 289 24.55 3.19 2.77
N LEU A 290 25.24 4.32 2.60
CA LEU A 290 26.07 4.61 1.42
C LEU A 290 27.18 3.58 1.19
N LYS A 291 27.86 3.12 2.25
CA LYS A 291 28.93 2.10 2.12
C LYS A 291 28.43 0.77 1.55
N ARG A 292 27.12 0.50 1.64
CA ARG A 292 26.47 -0.72 1.17
C ARG A 292 25.13 -0.37 0.53
N LEU A 293 25.14 0.61 -0.37
CA LEU A 293 23.92 1.24 -0.88
C LEU A 293 22.99 0.22 -1.54
N ASP A 294 23.52 -0.70 -2.32
CA ASP A 294 22.72 -1.73 -2.99
C ASP A 294 22.03 -2.67 -1.99
N LYS A 295 22.72 -3.00 -0.89
CA LYS A 295 22.14 -3.80 0.20
C LYS A 295 21.06 -3.01 0.93
N ALA A 296 21.32 -1.74 1.25
CA ALA A 296 20.34 -0.87 1.90
C ALA A 296 19.10 -0.68 1.01
N LEU A 297 19.29 -0.52 -0.30
CA LEU A 297 18.23 -0.44 -1.29
C LEU A 297 17.38 -1.71 -1.30
N ALA A 298 18.01 -2.89 -1.38
CA ALA A 298 17.30 -4.16 -1.35
C ALA A 298 16.47 -4.35 -0.07
N GLU A 299 17.03 -4.01 1.09
CA GLU A 299 16.32 -4.06 2.37
C GLU A 299 15.16 -3.05 2.46
N CYS A 300 15.32 -1.85 1.88
CA CYS A 300 14.25 -0.85 1.80
C CYS A 300 13.12 -1.30 0.86
N GLU A 301 13.46 -1.89 -0.29
CA GLU A 301 12.50 -2.44 -1.24
C GLU A 301 11.70 -3.61 -0.63
N GLU A 302 12.37 -4.51 0.09
CA GLU A 302 11.74 -5.60 0.83
C GLU A 302 10.78 -5.07 1.91
N ALA A 303 11.25 -4.13 2.75
CA ALA A 303 10.41 -3.56 3.80
C ALA A 303 9.23 -2.75 3.24
N LYS A 304 9.43 -2.02 2.13
CA LYS A 304 8.37 -1.34 1.39
C LYS A 304 7.33 -2.34 0.89
N LEU A 305 7.76 -3.46 0.31
CA LEU A 305 6.86 -4.51 -0.17
C LEU A 305 6.03 -5.07 1.00
N ASN A 306 6.67 -5.45 2.10
CA ASN A 306 5.99 -6.00 3.28
C ASN A 306 4.98 -5.00 3.89
N ALA A 307 5.37 -3.73 4.03
CA ALA A 307 4.47 -2.68 4.51
C ALA A 307 3.28 -2.48 3.56
N SER A 308 3.52 -2.52 2.24
CA SER A 308 2.45 -2.40 1.24
C SER A 308 1.47 -3.58 1.32
N LEU A 309 1.98 -4.80 1.53
CA LEU A 309 1.17 -6.01 1.68
C LEU A 309 0.37 -6.00 2.99
N ALA A 310 0.93 -5.46 4.06
CA ALA A 310 0.20 -5.28 5.31
C ALA A 310 -0.97 -4.29 5.14
N LEU A 311 -0.75 -3.17 4.46
CA LEU A 311 -1.77 -2.12 4.28
C LEU A 311 -2.76 -2.41 3.13
N ASP A 312 -2.52 -3.46 2.34
CA ASP A 312 -3.31 -3.83 1.17
C ASP A 312 -4.76 -4.24 1.50
N GLY A 313 -5.73 -3.60 0.84
CA GLY A 313 -7.17 -3.86 0.99
C GLY A 313 -7.84 -3.17 2.18
N TRP A 314 -7.10 -2.38 2.97
CA TRP A 314 -7.66 -1.59 4.06
C TRP A 314 -8.32 -0.28 3.61
N GLN A 315 -7.92 0.26 2.45
CA GLN A 315 -8.48 1.50 1.89
C GLN A 315 -10.02 1.51 1.77
N PRO A 316 -10.67 0.51 1.13
CA PRO A 316 -12.13 0.48 1.05
C PRO A 316 -12.80 0.30 2.42
N ILE A 317 -12.16 -0.42 3.36
CA ILE A 317 -12.68 -0.60 4.73
C ILE A 317 -12.64 0.72 5.49
N CYS A 318 -11.51 1.45 5.44
CA CYS A 318 -11.40 2.78 6.06
C CYS A 318 -12.45 3.74 5.49
N SER A 319 -12.65 3.71 4.17
CA SER A 319 -13.65 4.55 3.49
C SER A 319 -15.07 4.27 3.97
N LEU A 320 -15.41 3.00 4.23
CA LEU A 320 -16.72 2.62 4.79
C LEU A 320 -16.92 3.19 6.20
N PHE A 321 -15.91 3.05 7.07
CA PHE A 321 -15.99 3.56 8.43
C PHE A 321 -16.04 5.08 8.47
N GLU A 322 -15.21 5.77 7.70
CA GLU A 322 -15.24 7.23 7.60
C GLU A 322 -16.61 7.74 7.14
N ALA A 323 -17.21 7.11 6.12
CA ALA A 323 -18.54 7.46 5.64
C ALA A 323 -19.62 7.23 6.71
N ALA A 324 -19.54 6.11 7.44
CA ALA A 324 -20.47 5.79 8.51
C ALA A 324 -20.34 6.73 9.72
N LEU A 325 -19.10 7.06 10.10
CA LEU A 325 -18.79 7.98 11.19
C LEU A 325 -19.24 9.41 10.85
N ALA A 326 -19.01 9.85 9.61
CA ALA A 326 -19.47 11.16 9.12
C ALA A 326 -20.99 11.27 9.01
N ALA A 327 -21.69 10.16 8.78
CA ALA A 327 -23.15 10.12 8.78
C ALA A 327 -23.76 10.19 10.18
N GLU A 328 -22.95 10.03 11.24
CA GLU A 328 -23.38 9.99 12.65
C GLU A 328 -24.55 9.01 12.89
N SER A 329 -24.63 7.95 12.08
CA SER A 329 -25.72 6.99 12.09
C SER A 329 -25.23 5.62 12.54
N ASN A 330 -25.81 5.13 13.64
CA ASN A 330 -25.53 3.78 14.13
C ASN A 330 -25.89 2.70 13.10
N GLU A 331 -26.91 2.93 12.26
CA GLU A 331 -27.28 1.98 11.21
C GLU A 331 -26.19 1.85 10.15
N GLU A 332 -25.63 2.98 9.70
CA GLU A 332 -24.52 2.99 8.73
C GLU A 332 -23.25 2.42 9.35
N LEU A 333 -22.98 2.69 10.63
CA LEU A 333 -21.87 2.08 11.35
C LEU A 333 -22.02 0.56 11.45
N PHE A 334 -23.23 0.04 11.69
CA PHE A 334 -23.47 -1.40 11.69
C PHE A 334 -23.27 -2.03 10.32
N LYS A 335 -23.72 -1.38 9.24
CA LYS A 335 -23.44 -1.83 7.87
C LYS A 335 -21.95 -1.83 7.57
N ALA A 336 -21.21 -0.81 8.03
CA ALA A 336 -19.77 -0.72 7.89
C ALA A 336 -19.06 -1.85 8.64
N ILE A 337 -19.43 -2.12 9.90
CA ILE A 337 -18.89 -3.23 10.71
C ILE A 337 -19.12 -4.58 10.03
N ASP A 338 -20.35 -4.87 9.61
CA ASP A 338 -20.70 -6.14 8.95
C ASP A 338 -19.94 -6.31 7.61
N THR A 339 -19.84 -5.24 6.83
CA THR A 339 -19.11 -5.26 5.56
C THR A 339 -17.61 -5.40 5.78
N ALA A 340 -17.04 -4.68 6.76
CA ALA A 340 -15.64 -4.77 7.13
C ALA A 340 -15.30 -6.19 7.56
N LEU A 341 -16.06 -6.79 8.48
CA LEU A 341 -15.81 -8.13 8.97
C LEU A 341 -15.74 -9.17 7.85
N LYS A 342 -16.60 -9.08 6.83
CA LYS A 342 -16.60 -9.98 5.67
C LYS A 342 -15.39 -9.79 4.75
N ASN A 343 -14.83 -8.58 4.69
CA ASN A 343 -13.83 -8.20 3.70
C ASN A 343 -12.44 -7.89 4.30
N THR A 344 -12.31 -7.93 5.63
CA THR A 344 -11.05 -7.71 6.33
C THR A 344 -9.96 -8.62 5.78
N PRO A 345 -8.79 -8.08 5.39
CA PRO A 345 -7.67 -8.87 4.94
C PRO A 345 -7.25 -9.89 6.01
N LEU A 346 -6.88 -11.10 5.59
CA LEU A 346 -6.32 -12.11 6.49
C LEU A 346 -4.79 -11.98 6.52
N VAL A 347 -4.19 -12.05 7.71
CA VAL A 347 -2.72 -12.14 7.84
C VAL A 347 -2.27 -13.54 7.42
N PRO A 348 -1.27 -13.65 6.51
CA PRO A 348 -0.69 -14.94 6.15
C PRO A 348 0.06 -15.58 7.32
N ARG A 349 0.07 -16.92 7.38
CA ARG A 349 0.72 -17.67 8.47
C ARG A 349 2.22 -17.36 8.62
N GLU A 350 2.92 -17.13 7.51
CA GLU A 350 4.36 -16.85 7.51
C GLU A 350 4.76 -15.55 8.24
N VAL A 351 3.81 -14.64 8.45
CA VAL A 351 4.04 -13.31 9.05
C VAL A 351 3.73 -13.30 10.55
N ILE A 352 3.08 -14.34 11.06
CA ILE A 352 2.67 -14.43 12.47
C ILE A 352 3.90 -14.80 13.31
N GLU A 353 4.33 -13.87 14.17
CA GLU A 353 5.55 -14.02 14.98
C GLU A 353 5.30 -14.89 16.23
N ASP A 354 4.15 -14.75 16.90
CA ASP A 354 3.71 -15.62 18.00
C ASP A 354 2.70 -16.65 17.51
N LEU A 355 3.24 -17.75 16.98
CA LEU A 355 2.49 -18.86 16.38
C LEU A 355 1.46 -19.53 17.30
N GLU A 356 1.55 -19.40 18.62
CA GLU A 356 0.60 -20.07 19.53
C GLU A 356 -0.58 -19.16 19.89
N ASN A 357 -0.32 -17.92 20.34
CA ASN A 357 -1.38 -17.02 20.78
C ASN A 357 -2.08 -16.32 19.61
N GLU A 358 -1.32 -15.72 18.69
CA GLU A 358 -1.90 -14.95 17.59
C GLU A 358 -2.62 -15.83 16.59
N LEU A 359 -2.09 -17.04 16.35
CA LEU A 359 -2.71 -18.00 15.44
C LEU A 359 -4.05 -18.53 15.99
N THR A 360 -4.18 -18.64 17.31
CA THR A 360 -5.45 -18.99 17.96
C THR A 360 -6.49 -17.87 17.77
N ASN A 361 -6.09 -16.62 17.99
CA ASN A 361 -6.94 -15.44 17.75
C ASN A 361 -7.35 -15.32 16.27
N TRP A 362 -6.42 -15.55 15.34
CA TRP A 362 -6.69 -15.55 13.91
C TRP A 362 -7.61 -16.69 13.47
N ARG A 363 -7.44 -17.89 14.01
CA ARG A 363 -8.37 -19.00 13.77
C ARG A 363 -9.76 -18.69 14.31
N ALA A 364 -9.86 -18.07 15.49
CA ALA A 364 -11.14 -17.65 16.06
C ALA A 364 -11.80 -16.53 15.24
N PHE A 365 -11.03 -15.54 14.79
CA PHE A 365 -11.49 -14.47 13.90
C PHE A 365 -11.96 -15.04 12.55
N SER A 366 -11.12 -15.84 11.88
CA SER A 366 -11.47 -16.47 10.60
C SER A 366 -12.68 -17.41 10.71
N SER A 367 -12.80 -18.15 11.82
CA SER A 367 -13.98 -18.97 12.11
C SER A 367 -15.24 -18.12 12.29
N ARG A 368 -15.17 -16.98 12.97
CA ARG A 368 -16.31 -16.05 13.15
C ARG A 368 -16.68 -15.32 11.87
N GLN A 369 -15.69 -14.88 11.11
CA GLN A 369 -15.88 -14.35 9.75
C GLN A 369 -16.65 -15.34 8.85
N ARG A 370 -16.48 -16.66 9.06
CA ARG A 370 -17.26 -17.72 8.39
C ARG A 370 -18.62 -18.00 9.04
N LYS A 371 -18.71 -18.08 10.37
CA LYS A 371 -19.97 -18.41 11.07
C LYS A 371 -21.08 -17.38 10.88
N LEU A 372 -20.75 -16.11 10.69
CA LEU A 372 -21.73 -15.06 10.34
C LEU A 372 -22.27 -15.19 8.90
N VAL A 373 -21.81 -16.22 8.21
CA VAL A 373 -21.77 -16.33 6.78
C VAL A 373 -22.30 -17.74 6.33
N GLU A 374 -22.60 -18.67 7.27
CA GLU A 374 -23.18 -20.01 6.99
C GLU A 374 -24.70 -20.00 6.65
N ALA A 375 -25.04 -20.57 5.48
CA ALA A 375 -26.17 -21.49 5.27
C ALA A 375 -25.94 -22.35 4.00
N LEU A 376 -26.10 -23.67 4.17
CA LEU A 376 -25.70 -24.79 3.30
C LEU A 376 -26.64 -25.03 2.10
N GLU A 377 -26.29 -24.61 0.88
CA GLU A 377 -26.95 -25.07 -0.36
C GLU A 377 -25.98 -25.13 -1.54
N ASP A 378 -26.33 -25.80 -2.64
CA ASP A 378 -25.64 -25.78 -3.94
C ASP A 378 -26.12 -24.56 -4.78
N TRP A 379 -25.20 -23.83 -5.42
CA TRP A 379 -25.49 -22.54 -6.10
C TRP A 379 -26.16 -22.75 -7.46
N ARG A 380 -26.11 -23.97 -8.01
CA ARG A 380 -26.77 -24.32 -9.28
C ARG A 380 -28.16 -24.91 -9.08
N THR A 381 -28.41 -25.53 -7.92
CA THR A 381 -29.64 -26.33 -7.71
C THR A 381 -30.49 -25.86 -6.53
N GLY A 382 -29.97 -25.02 -5.63
CA GLY A 382 -30.70 -24.50 -4.47
C GLY A 382 -31.15 -25.59 -3.50
N LYS A 383 -30.46 -26.74 -3.47
CA LYS A 383 -30.74 -27.84 -2.56
C LYS A 383 -29.54 -28.09 -1.65
N ILE A 384 -29.83 -28.58 -0.45
CA ILE A 384 -28.84 -29.04 0.54
C ILE A 384 -28.07 -30.23 -0.07
N ASP A 385 -26.74 -30.14 -0.06
CA ASP A 385 -25.86 -31.22 -0.54
C ASP A 385 -25.87 -32.38 0.47
N THR A 386 -26.65 -33.41 0.14
CA THR A 386 -26.86 -34.59 0.98
C THR A 386 -25.65 -35.52 1.05
N GLU A 387 -24.66 -35.41 0.15
CA GLU A 387 -23.43 -36.23 0.20
C GLU A 387 -22.45 -35.74 1.29
N MET A 388 -22.39 -34.43 1.53
CA MET A 388 -21.57 -33.86 2.61
C MET A 388 -22.25 -33.97 3.98
N ALA A 389 -23.59 -33.90 4.04
CA ALA A 389 -24.36 -34.16 5.26
C ALA A 389 -24.28 -35.61 5.74
N ALA A 390 -23.94 -36.55 4.85
CA ALA A 390 -23.77 -37.98 5.18
C ALA A 390 -22.33 -38.35 5.60
N ARG A 391 -21.39 -37.39 5.61
CA ARG A 391 -19.98 -37.59 6.02
C ARG A 391 -19.58 -36.85 7.30
N MET A 392 -20.49 -36.09 7.90
CA MET A 392 -20.44 -35.66 9.30
C MET A 392 -21.28 -36.63 10.14
#